data_AF-A0A067SJL5-F1
#
_entry.id   AF-A0A067SJL5-F1
#
_cell.length_a   1.000
_cell.length_b   1.000
_cell.length_c   1.000
_cell.angle_alpha   90.00
_cell.angle_beta   90.00
_cell.angle_gamma   90.00
#
_symmetry.space_group_name_H-M   'P 1'
#
loop_
_entity.id
_entity.type
_entity.pdbx_description
1 polymer ?
#
loop_
_entity_poly.entity_id
_entity_poly.type
_entity_poly.pdbx_seq_one_letter_code
_entity_poly.pdbx_strand_id
1 'polypeptide(L)'
;MLQRLKVPNNLLRTPFKCFRRVPPTFRQLRTRRTEIRIDDTLRKLLPSIKTILSVVADDDKNSDRWVHSVLDTALKETAEPHRVYEEVVSYLLLNQRLNHALTVFRRMQKAGFTPSPNLVAQTLAPMLAMPDDTVETAARQIVHLFMDPGYTDEHLNTLLRIFAKYDVGNEITARIVDFYRAFQVSDYVPSPPVLSSIVTSAARMGKVEEAFDMLARGSQKTRNATESSQIFYTFLHILETFRSERTWDSESFARVINLMIDRGWLVNIRMFDVLISREVRAGSPRVALTMYEMLKVLGKTHTIRPTAHTFGSLFALYRRLDPKTYQNFYTGQSPTLLPLRRLFHEFHGFVTQEINPIVPSTSVLNAALRAFLRQRDYAGAFAVIDSFLRYKVPLDHRTYHSVMKLIVRRVWYEVSGRRKKGEIRWADRFLGAEHEDVELCVPLVDHLLVVVSRSKFNIREPIYPLDGEFLDLEENMGRFKVPTLLMMEHKYRPDPWDFHYEPVPLKRILHRAILAEDPSMSEGKVVPAILLAKAEMLKSQR
;
A
#
# COMPACT_ATOMS: atom_id res chain seq x y z
N MET A 1 -27.02 4.37 -1.65
CA MET A 1 -27.66 4.86 -2.89
C MET A 1 -28.29 3.71 -3.70
N LEU A 2 -27.62 2.55 -3.86
CA LEU A 2 -28.14 1.38 -4.60
C LEU A 2 -29.42 0.74 -4.02
N GLN A 3 -29.65 0.79 -2.70
CA GLN A 3 -30.85 0.22 -2.05
C GLN A 3 -32.20 0.90 -2.42
N ARG A 4 -32.18 2.07 -3.10
CA ARG A 4 -33.42 2.78 -3.51
C ARG A 4 -33.85 2.48 -4.95
N LEU A 5 -33.10 1.66 -5.68
CA LEU A 5 -33.40 1.32 -7.07
C LEU A 5 -34.33 0.11 -7.14
N LYS A 6 -35.63 0.34 -7.32
CA LYS A 6 -36.56 -0.72 -7.74
C LYS A 6 -36.24 -1.11 -9.19
N VAL A 7 -35.34 -2.09 -9.36
CA VAL A 7 -35.08 -2.67 -10.68
C VAL A 7 -36.35 -3.41 -11.14
N PRO A 8 -36.90 -3.12 -12.33
CA PRO A 8 -38.12 -3.80 -12.78
C PRO A 8 -37.85 -5.29 -13.02
N ASN A 9 -38.67 -6.17 -12.44
CA ASN A 9 -38.65 -7.63 -12.66
C ASN A 9 -38.74 -8.06 -14.14
N ASN A 10 -39.06 -7.14 -15.04
CA ASN A 10 -39.21 -7.37 -16.47
C ASN A 10 -37.88 -7.62 -17.18
N LEU A 11 -36.74 -7.16 -16.64
CA LEU A 11 -35.41 -7.45 -17.20
C LEU A 11 -35.01 -8.92 -17.02
N LEU A 12 -35.53 -9.59 -15.99
CA LEU A 12 -35.27 -11.01 -15.72
C LEU A 12 -36.25 -11.96 -16.43
N ARG A 13 -37.27 -11.43 -17.11
CA ARG A 13 -38.41 -12.20 -17.65
C ARG A 13 -38.57 -12.18 -19.17
N THR A 14 -37.64 -11.60 -19.93
CA THR A 14 -37.71 -11.69 -21.40
C THR A 14 -37.42 -13.12 -21.86
N PRO A 15 -38.36 -13.82 -22.53
CA PRO A 15 -38.10 -15.15 -23.06
C PRO A 15 -37.09 -15.05 -24.20
N PHE A 16 -35.94 -15.70 -24.05
CA PHE A 16 -34.93 -15.84 -25.10
C PHE A 16 -35.51 -16.67 -26.25
N LYS A 17 -35.93 -16.03 -27.33
CA LYS A 17 -36.19 -16.73 -28.60
C LYS A 17 -34.84 -17.09 -29.22
N CYS A 18 -34.56 -18.38 -29.38
CA CYS A 18 -33.36 -18.89 -30.05
C CYS A 18 -33.04 -18.11 -31.33
N PHE A 19 -31.82 -17.59 -31.40
CA PHE A 19 -31.28 -16.88 -32.55
C PHE A 19 -31.31 -17.79 -33.79
N ARG A 20 -32.08 -17.42 -34.82
CA ARG A 20 -31.97 -18.04 -36.14
C ARG A 20 -30.67 -17.57 -36.80
N ARG A 21 -29.83 -18.54 -37.20
CA ARG A 21 -28.59 -18.32 -37.96
C ARG A 21 -28.90 -17.60 -39.28
N VAL A 22 -28.23 -16.48 -39.52
CA VAL A 22 -28.15 -15.84 -40.85
C VAL A 22 -26.80 -16.21 -41.47
N PRO A 23 -26.73 -16.67 -42.74
CA PRO A 23 -25.46 -17.11 -43.33
C PRO A 23 -24.51 -15.93 -43.64
N PRO A 24 -23.18 -16.16 -43.63
CA PRO A 24 -22.19 -15.09 -43.73
C PRO A 24 -21.61 -15.00 -45.14
N THR A 25 -22.27 -14.34 -46.10
CA THR A 25 -21.66 -14.20 -47.46
C THR A 25 -21.76 -12.84 -48.14
N PHE A 26 -22.20 -11.75 -47.48
CA PHE A 26 -22.32 -10.44 -48.17
C PHE A 26 -21.84 -9.19 -47.41
N ARG A 27 -20.86 -9.30 -46.49
CA ARG A 27 -20.51 -8.18 -45.58
C ARG A 27 -19.17 -7.44 -45.77
N GLN A 28 -18.25 -7.86 -46.63
CA GLN A 28 -16.86 -7.41 -46.48
C GLN A 28 -16.43 -6.14 -47.23
N LEU A 29 -17.21 -5.58 -48.16
CA LEU A 29 -16.79 -4.38 -48.92
C LEU A 29 -17.55 -3.09 -48.58
N ARG A 30 -18.64 -3.16 -47.81
CA ARG A 30 -19.46 -1.99 -47.43
C ARG A 30 -19.12 -1.41 -46.05
N THR A 31 -18.33 -2.12 -45.23
CA THR A 31 -18.07 -1.83 -43.81
C THR A 31 -17.13 -0.65 -43.56
N ARG A 32 -16.10 -0.42 -44.40
CA ARG A 32 -15.08 0.60 -44.10
C ARG A 32 -15.58 2.05 -44.12
N ARG A 33 -16.52 2.41 -45.00
CA ARG A 33 -17.04 3.79 -45.07
C ARG A 33 -18.10 4.08 -44.00
N THR A 34 -18.84 3.06 -43.56
CA THR A 34 -19.84 3.20 -42.49
C THR A 34 -19.18 3.21 -41.10
N GLU A 35 -18.12 2.44 -40.88
CA GLU A 35 -17.34 2.46 -39.63
C GLU A 35 -16.74 3.85 -39.34
N ILE A 36 -16.13 4.50 -40.35
CA ILE A 36 -15.52 5.84 -40.19
C ILE A 36 -16.56 6.89 -39.76
N ARG A 37 -17.79 6.82 -40.28
CA ARG A 37 -18.84 7.80 -39.94
C ARG A 37 -19.38 7.62 -38.52
N ILE A 38 -19.49 6.39 -38.04
CA ILE A 38 -19.98 6.10 -36.68
C ILE A 38 -18.99 6.60 -35.64
N ASP A 39 -17.70 6.39 -35.88
CA ASP A 39 -16.63 6.87 -35.00
C ASP A 39 -16.65 8.39 -34.84
N ASP A 40 -16.91 9.14 -35.91
CA ASP A 40 -17.00 10.61 -35.84
C ASP A 40 -18.23 11.10 -35.05
N THR A 41 -19.39 10.44 -35.21
CA THR A 41 -20.58 10.74 -34.42
C THR A 41 -20.34 10.44 -32.93
N LEU A 42 -19.75 9.28 -32.61
CA LEU A 42 -19.44 8.91 -31.22
C LEU A 42 -18.38 9.81 -30.59
N ARG A 43 -17.35 10.21 -31.34
CA ARG A 43 -16.31 11.15 -30.88
C ARG A 43 -16.87 12.52 -30.51
N LYS A 44 -17.95 12.97 -31.15
CA LYS A 44 -18.64 14.22 -30.77
C LYS A 44 -19.64 14.01 -29.62
N LEU A 45 -20.34 12.87 -29.64
CA LEU A 45 -21.40 12.53 -28.70
C LEU A 45 -20.88 12.28 -27.27
N LEU A 46 -19.90 11.38 -27.10
CA LEU A 46 -19.46 10.94 -25.79
C LEU A 46 -18.83 12.06 -24.94
N PRO A 47 -17.98 12.97 -25.48
CA PRO A 47 -17.48 14.11 -24.71
C PRO A 47 -18.59 15.07 -24.30
N SER A 48 -19.59 15.29 -25.16
CA SER A 48 -20.74 16.13 -24.83
C SER A 48 -21.50 15.53 -23.63
N ILE A 49 -21.76 14.22 -23.67
CA ILE A 49 -22.41 13.50 -22.55
C ILE A 49 -21.55 13.59 -21.29
N LYS A 50 -20.23 13.43 -21.41
CA LYS A 50 -19.29 13.57 -20.28
C LYS A 50 -19.38 14.92 -19.60
N THR A 51 -19.31 16.00 -20.39
CA THR A 51 -19.33 17.37 -19.88
C THR A 51 -20.58 17.62 -19.05
N ILE A 52 -21.73 17.17 -19.52
CA ILE A 52 -23.00 17.43 -18.82
C ILE A 52 -23.13 16.55 -17.58
N LEU A 53 -22.77 15.27 -17.65
CA LEU A 53 -22.79 14.41 -16.47
C LEU A 53 -21.81 14.88 -15.37
N SER A 54 -20.78 15.65 -15.72
CA SER A 54 -19.88 16.26 -14.74
C SER A 54 -20.48 17.49 -14.04
N VAL A 55 -21.45 18.16 -14.66
CA VAL A 55 -22.09 19.38 -14.13
C VAL A 55 -23.36 19.06 -13.35
N VAL A 56 -24.06 17.98 -13.72
CA VAL A 56 -25.41 17.67 -13.21
C VAL A 56 -25.36 16.54 -12.17
N ALA A 57 -26.08 16.73 -11.06
CA ALA A 57 -26.24 15.73 -10.00
C ALA A 57 -26.95 14.46 -10.51
N ASP A 58 -26.67 13.32 -9.87
CA ASP A 58 -27.08 11.96 -10.30
C ASP A 58 -28.58 11.70 -10.48
N ASP A 59 -29.46 12.56 -9.97
CA ASP A 59 -30.92 12.32 -9.94
C ASP A 59 -31.73 13.43 -10.63
N ASP A 60 -31.07 14.24 -11.45
CA ASP A 60 -31.76 15.32 -12.15
C ASP A 60 -32.50 14.79 -13.37
N LYS A 61 -33.84 14.88 -13.37
CA LYS A 61 -34.70 14.59 -14.54
C LYS A 61 -34.29 15.38 -15.79
N ASN A 62 -33.63 16.53 -15.62
CA ASN A 62 -33.14 17.32 -16.74
C ASN A 62 -31.96 16.64 -17.46
N SER A 63 -31.14 15.87 -16.75
CA SER A 63 -30.04 15.11 -17.35
C SER A 63 -30.54 14.00 -18.28
N ASP A 64 -31.58 13.26 -17.89
CA ASP A 64 -32.22 12.24 -18.74
C ASP A 64 -32.76 12.85 -20.04
N ARG A 65 -33.50 13.96 -19.92
CA ARG A 65 -34.05 14.69 -21.08
C ARG A 65 -32.94 15.14 -22.02
N TRP A 66 -31.85 15.65 -21.46
CA TRP A 66 -30.73 16.12 -22.25
C TRP A 66 -29.98 14.96 -22.93
N VAL A 67 -29.67 13.87 -22.21
CA VAL A 67 -29.04 12.67 -22.79
C VAL A 67 -29.87 12.16 -23.96
N HIS A 68 -31.19 12.09 -23.82
CA HIS A 68 -32.08 11.70 -24.90
C HIS A 68 -32.14 12.70 -26.07
N SER A 69 -32.06 14.00 -25.80
CA SER A 69 -32.02 15.04 -26.84
C SER A 69 -30.74 14.97 -27.69
N VAL A 70 -29.58 14.78 -27.05
CA VAL A 70 -28.32 14.61 -27.79
C VAL A 70 -28.29 13.29 -28.55
N LEU A 71 -28.83 12.23 -27.94
CA LEU A 71 -29.01 10.95 -28.62
C LEU A 71 -29.92 11.10 -29.86
N ASP A 72 -31.01 11.87 -29.81
CA ASP A 72 -31.88 12.12 -30.96
C ASP A 72 -31.17 12.78 -32.12
N THR A 73 -30.25 13.69 -31.81
CA THR A 73 -29.42 14.36 -32.80
C THR A 73 -28.47 13.34 -33.46
N ALA A 74 -27.75 12.56 -32.65
CA ALA A 74 -26.83 11.53 -33.15
C ALA A 74 -27.52 10.43 -33.96
N LEU A 75 -28.73 10.01 -33.55
CA LEU A 75 -29.50 8.96 -34.23
C LEU A 75 -29.99 9.39 -35.61
N LYS A 76 -30.23 10.68 -35.85
CA LYS A 76 -30.61 11.21 -37.18
C LYS A 76 -29.44 11.19 -38.16
N GLU A 77 -28.20 11.28 -37.66
CA GLU A 77 -26.99 11.41 -38.46
C GLU A 77 -26.34 10.06 -38.79
N THR A 78 -26.64 9.00 -38.03
CA THR A 78 -26.02 7.68 -38.17
C THR A 78 -26.82 6.71 -39.03
N ALA A 79 -26.12 5.88 -39.81
CA ALA A 79 -26.72 4.76 -40.54
C ALA A 79 -26.97 3.53 -39.66
N GLU A 80 -26.35 3.45 -38.47
CA GLU A 80 -26.46 2.31 -37.55
C GLU A 80 -26.93 2.77 -36.14
N PRO A 81 -28.22 3.13 -36.00
CA PRO A 81 -28.79 3.63 -34.73
C PRO A 81 -28.52 2.72 -33.53
N HIS A 82 -28.62 1.41 -33.72
CA HIS A 82 -28.43 0.41 -32.66
C HIS A 82 -27.05 0.50 -32.01
N ARG A 83 -25.96 0.67 -32.79
CA ARG A 83 -24.61 0.80 -32.23
C ARG A 83 -24.44 2.04 -31.36
N VAL A 84 -25.04 3.17 -31.77
CA VAL A 84 -25.01 4.39 -30.97
C VAL A 84 -25.71 4.19 -29.63
N TYR A 85 -26.85 3.47 -29.61
CA TYR A 85 -27.48 3.09 -28.35
C TYR A 85 -26.57 2.26 -27.46
N GLU A 86 -25.93 1.21 -28.01
CA GLU A 86 -25.07 0.32 -27.22
C GLU A 86 -23.90 1.08 -26.60
N GLU A 87 -23.19 1.88 -27.40
CA GLU A 87 -22.04 2.68 -26.96
C GLU A 87 -22.42 3.70 -25.88
N VAL A 88 -23.55 4.37 -26.03
CA VAL A 88 -24.04 5.32 -25.01
C VAL A 88 -24.39 4.61 -23.71
N VAL A 89 -25.07 3.46 -23.78
CA VAL A 89 -25.42 2.67 -22.58
C VAL A 89 -24.15 2.15 -21.90
N SER A 90 -23.22 1.55 -22.65
CA SER A 90 -21.92 1.09 -22.15
C SER A 90 -21.13 2.22 -21.48
N TYR A 91 -21.10 3.39 -22.13
CA TYR A 91 -20.46 4.59 -21.57
C TYR A 91 -21.10 5.03 -20.25
N LEU A 92 -22.44 5.09 -20.18
CA LEU A 92 -23.15 5.47 -18.96
C LEU A 92 -22.90 4.49 -17.81
N LEU A 93 -22.88 3.19 -18.09
CA LEU A 93 -22.56 2.15 -17.10
C LEU A 93 -21.12 2.27 -16.58
N LEU A 94 -20.14 2.51 -17.45
CA LEU A 94 -18.74 2.71 -17.04
C LEU A 94 -18.54 3.96 -16.15
N ASN A 95 -19.48 4.92 -16.23
CA ASN A 95 -19.52 6.13 -15.41
C ASN A 95 -20.53 6.03 -14.24
N GLN A 96 -20.96 4.81 -13.88
CA GLN A 96 -21.88 4.51 -12.77
C GLN A 96 -23.29 5.14 -12.88
N ARG A 97 -23.70 5.59 -14.07
CA ARG A 97 -25.00 6.24 -14.31
C ARG A 97 -26.08 5.22 -14.70
N LEU A 98 -26.41 4.33 -13.76
CA LEU A 98 -27.30 3.19 -14.01
C LEU A 98 -28.70 3.60 -14.50
N ASN A 99 -29.31 4.62 -13.90
CA ASN A 99 -30.66 5.05 -14.26
C ASN A 99 -30.72 5.51 -15.73
N HIS A 100 -29.81 6.39 -16.13
CA HIS A 100 -29.69 6.87 -17.51
C HIS A 100 -29.37 5.74 -18.49
N ALA A 101 -28.48 4.82 -18.11
CA ALA A 101 -28.19 3.64 -18.93
C ALA A 101 -29.47 2.81 -19.19
N LEU A 102 -30.29 2.58 -18.16
CA LEU A 102 -31.53 1.82 -18.27
C LEU A 102 -32.62 2.57 -19.06
N THR A 103 -32.71 3.90 -18.97
CA THR A 103 -33.67 4.68 -19.78
C THR A 103 -33.32 4.60 -21.26
N VAL A 104 -32.04 4.77 -21.61
CA VAL A 104 -31.52 4.61 -22.98
C VAL A 104 -31.69 3.17 -23.49
N PHE A 105 -31.37 2.17 -22.67
CA PHE A 105 -31.55 0.76 -23.02
C PHE A 105 -33.02 0.39 -23.31
N ARG A 106 -33.97 0.83 -22.46
CA ARG A 106 -35.40 0.62 -22.71
C ARG A 106 -35.87 1.32 -23.98
N ARG A 107 -35.32 2.51 -24.25
CA ARG A 107 -35.63 3.26 -25.46
C ARG A 107 -35.17 2.52 -26.72
N MET A 108 -33.96 1.95 -26.69
CA MET A 108 -33.44 1.08 -27.74
C MET A 108 -34.40 -0.09 -28.04
N GLN A 109 -34.85 -0.78 -26.98
CA GLN A 109 -35.80 -1.89 -27.11
C GLN A 109 -37.16 -1.46 -27.69
N LYS A 110 -37.69 -0.31 -27.23
CA LYS A 110 -38.95 0.26 -27.76
C LYS A 110 -38.85 0.66 -29.23
N ALA A 111 -37.67 1.05 -29.68
CA ALA A 111 -37.39 1.34 -31.09
C ALA A 111 -37.26 0.06 -31.95
N GLY A 112 -37.44 -1.13 -31.37
CA GLY A 112 -37.40 -2.41 -32.07
C GLY A 112 -35.99 -2.96 -32.30
N PHE A 113 -34.97 -2.38 -31.69
CA PHE A 113 -33.59 -2.87 -31.79
C PHE A 113 -33.33 -3.97 -30.76
N THR A 114 -32.68 -5.05 -31.20
CA THR A 114 -32.22 -6.13 -30.33
C THR A 114 -30.85 -5.77 -29.76
N PRO A 115 -30.66 -5.75 -28.43
CA PRO A 115 -29.36 -5.47 -27.83
C PRO A 115 -28.39 -6.62 -28.07
N SER A 116 -27.11 -6.30 -28.25
CA SER A 116 -26.05 -7.29 -28.34
C SER A 116 -25.89 -8.08 -27.03
N PRO A 117 -25.39 -9.33 -27.09
CA PRO A 117 -25.11 -10.13 -25.90
C PRO A 117 -24.17 -9.40 -24.92
N ASN A 118 -23.20 -8.66 -25.43
CA ASN A 118 -22.30 -7.82 -24.64
C ASN A 118 -23.08 -6.76 -23.86
N LEU A 119 -23.94 -5.99 -24.54
CA LEU A 119 -24.71 -4.94 -23.88
C LEU A 119 -25.64 -5.50 -22.80
N VAL A 120 -26.31 -6.63 -23.07
CA VAL A 120 -27.16 -7.31 -22.08
C VAL A 120 -26.32 -7.69 -20.85
N ALA A 121 -25.16 -8.32 -21.03
CA ALA A 121 -24.28 -8.68 -19.92
C ALA A 121 -23.88 -7.45 -19.08
N GLN A 122 -23.52 -6.34 -19.75
CA GLN A 122 -23.19 -5.09 -19.07
C GLN A 122 -24.37 -4.51 -18.28
N THR A 123 -25.59 -4.60 -18.80
CA THR A 123 -26.78 -4.11 -18.07
C THR A 123 -27.17 -4.99 -16.87
N LEU A 124 -26.80 -6.27 -16.89
CA LEU A 124 -26.99 -7.19 -15.77
C LEU A 124 -25.91 -7.03 -14.69
N ALA A 125 -24.72 -6.54 -15.06
CA ALA A 125 -23.59 -6.41 -14.15
C ALA A 125 -23.89 -5.64 -12.84
N PRO A 126 -24.56 -4.47 -12.86
CA PRO A 126 -24.90 -3.75 -11.63
C PRO A 126 -25.85 -4.53 -10.71
N MET A 127 -26.63 -5.47 -11.25
CA MET A 127 -27.53 -6.30 -10.44
C MET A 127 -26.77 -7.29 -9.55
N LEU A 128 -25.57 -7.69 -9.96
CA LEU A 128 -24.71 -8.58 -9.16
C LEU A 128 -24.16 -7.93 -7.90
N ALA A 129 -24.19 -6.60 -7.81
CA ALA A 129 -23.77 -5.84 -6.63
C ALA A 129 -24.91 -5.63 -5.62
N MET A 130 -26.15 -6.01 -5.97
CA MET A 130 -27.30 -5.87 -5.08
C MET A 130 -27.46 -7.14 -4.22
N PRO A 131 -27.76 -7.02 -2.91
CA PRO A 131 -27.79 -8.16 -1.98
C PRO A 131 -29.05 -9.06 -2.09
N ASP A 132 -29.64 -9.18 -3.27
CA ASP A 132 -30.94 -9.83 -3.47
C ASP A 132 -30.80 -11.22 -4.15
N ASP A 133 -31.85 -12.06 -4.09
CA ASP A 133 -31.98 -13.35 -4.80
C ASP A 133 -31.78 -13.25 -6.33
N THR A 134 -31.69 -12.03 -6.84
CA THR A 134 -31.43 -11.72 -8.26
C THR A 134 -29.99 -12.00 -8.69
N VAL A 135 -29.03 -12.09 -7.76
CA VAL A 135 -27.60 -12.30 -8.08
C VAL A 135 -27.38 -13.59 -8.85
N GLU A 136 -27.94 -14.71 -8.39
CA GLU A 136 -27.75 -16.00 -9.06
C GLU A 136 -28.41 -16.03 -10.43
N THR A 137 -29.59 -15.40 -10.56
CA THR A 137 -30.32 -15.34 -11.82
C THR A 137 -29.54 -14.50 -12.83
N ALA A 138 -29.05 -13.33 -12.42
CA ALA A 138 -28.23 -12.46 -13.25
C ALA A 138 -26.90 -13.14 -13.65
N ALA A 139 -26.24 -13.84 -12.72
CA ALA A 139 -25.02 -14.58 -13.00
C ALA A 139 -25.27 -15.69 -14.03
N ARG A 140 -26.33 -16.50 -13.87
CA ARG A 140 -26.71 -17.54 -14.84
C ARG A 140 -26.99 -16.96 -16.23
N GLN A 141 -27.67 -15.82 -16.30
CA GLN A 141 -27.94 -15.14 -17.57
C GLN A 141 -26.66 -14.65 -18.24
N ILE A 142 -25.74 -14.03 -17.49
CA ILE A 142 -24.43 -13.61 -18.00
C ILE A 142 -23.65 -14.82 -18.55
N VAL A 143 -23.65 -15.94 -17.82
CA VAL A 143 -22.98 -17.16 -18.26
C VAL A 143 -23.56 -17.70 -19.56
N HIS A 144 -24.88 -17.69 -19.73
CA HIS A 144 -25.52 -18.10 -20.99
C HIS A 144 -25.11 -17.19 -22.17
N LEU A 145 -24.86 -15.89 -21.93
CA LEU A 145 -24.41 -14.96 -22.97
C LEU A 145 -22.99 -15.27 -23.48
N PHE A 146 -22.15 -15.90 -22.66
CA PHE A 146 -20.82 -16.34 -23.09
C PHE A 146 -20.85 -17.49 -24.11
N MET A 147 -21.98 -18.18 -24.25
CA MET A 147 -22.14 -19.22 -25.27
C MET A 147 -22.33 -18.65 -26.68
N ASP A 148 -22.49 -17.33 -26.82
CA ASP A 148 -22.54 -16.68 -28.13
C ASP A 148 -21.15 -16.64 -28.77
N PRO A 149 -20.96 -17.17 -29.99
CA PRO A 149 -19.66 -17.21 -30.65
C PRO A 149 -19.07 -15.84 -30.98
N GLY A 150 -19.88 -14.77 -30.91
CA GLY A 150 -19.43 -13.39 -31.04
C GLY A 150 -18.96 -12.76 -29.72
N TYR A 151 -19.02 -13.46 -28.60
CA TYR A 151 -18.56 -12.94 -27.32
C TYR A 151 -17.03 -13.07 -27.19
N THR A 152 -16.31 -11.94 -27.23
CA THR A 152 -14.85 -11.89 -27.23
C THR A 152 -14.29 -11.43 -25.87
N ASP A 153 -12.96 -11.53 -25.73
CA ASP A 153 -12.22 -11.00 -24.58
C ASP A 153 -12.44 -9.50 -24.34
N GLU A 154 -12.64 -8.72 -25.40
CA GLU A 154 -12.90 -7.29 -25.27
C GLU A 154 -14.24 -7.02 -24.56
N HIS A 155 -15.25 -7.84 -24.85
CA HIS A 155 -16.52 -7.81 -24.14
C HIS A 155 -16.36 -8.19 -22.67
N LEU A 156 -15.60 -9.26 -22.38
CA LEU A 156 -15.31 -9.65 -21.00
C LEU A 156 -14.54 -8.55 -20.25
N ASN A 157 -13.53 -7.94 -20.87
CA ASN A 157 -12.77 -6.84 -20.28
C ASN A 157 -13.70 -5.67 -19.90
N THR A 158 -14.59 -5.30 -20.81
CA THR A 158 -15.57 -4.22 -20.57
C THR A 158 -16.49 -4.58 -19.41
N LEU A 159 -16.99 -5.82 -19.37
CA LEU A 159 -17.81 -6.33 -18.27
C LEU A 159 -17.09 -6.27 -16.92
N LEU A 160 -15.82 -6.70 -16.87
CA LEU A 160 -15.00 -6.68 -15.65
C LEU A 160 -14.71 -5.26 -15.16
N ARG A 161 -14.53 -4.31 -16.06
CA ARG A 161 -14.42 -2.89 -15.70
C ARG A 161 -15.70 -2.37 -15.06
N ILE A 162 -16.86 -2.82 -15.52
CA ILE A 162 -18.15 -2.48 -14.92
C ILE A 162 -18.28 -3.16 -13.54
N PHE A 163 -17.87 -4.43 -13.38
CA PHE A 163 -17.84 -5.09 -12.08
C PHE A 163 -17.04 -4.30 -11.05
N ALA A 164 -15.85 -3.83 -11.42
CA ALA A 164 -15.00 -3.01 -10.57
C ALA A 164 -15.63 -1.64 -10.25
N LYS A 165 -16.43 -1.07 -11.15
CA LYS A 165 -17.15 0.20 -10.90
C LYS A 165 -18.35 0.03 -9.98
N TYR A 166 -19.02 -1.12 -10.01
CA TYR A 166 -20.19 -1.36 -9.17
C TYR A 166 -19.86 -2.16 -7.90
N ASP A 167 -18.58 -2.31 -7.56
CA ASP A 167 -18.10 -3.08 -6.40
C ASP A 167 -18.68 -4.50 -6.34
N VAL A 168 -18.81 -5.16 -7.51
CA VAL A 168 -19.25 -6.57 -7.57
C VAL A 168 -18.24 -7.43 -6.82
N GLY A 169 -18.74 -8.27 -5.90
CA GLY A 169 -17.91 -9.10 -5.03
C GLY A 169 -16.86 -9.93 -5.80
N ASN A 170 -15.64 -10.00 -5.26
CA ASN A 170 -14.51 -10.71 -5.88
C ASN A 170 -14.83 -12.19 -6.14
N GLU A 171 -15.62 -12.82 -5.27
CA GLU A 171 -16.02 -14.23 -5.43
C GLU A 171 -16.95 -14.43 -6.63
N ILE A 172 -17.96 -13.57 -6.78
CA ILE A 172 -18.89 -13.60 -7.93
C ILE A 172 -18.13 -13.34 -9.22
N THR A 173 -17.26 -12.31 -9.21
CA THR A 173 -16.37 -12.01 -10.33
C THR A 173 -15.53 -13.22 -10.71
N ALA A 174 -14.95 -13.90 -9.72
CA ALA A 174 -14.12 -15.07 -9.98
C ALA A 174 -14.92 -16.23 -10.59
N ARG A 175 -16.12 -16.52 -10.07
CA ARG A 175 -17.02 -17.54 -10.64
C ARG A 175 -17.42 -17.24 -12.07
N ILE A 176 -17.80 -16.00 -12.39
CA ILE A 176 -18.20 -15.60 -13.75
C ILE A 176 -17.04 -15.77 -14.72
N VAL A 177 -15.83 -15.38 -14.31
CA VAL A 177 -14.62 -15.55 -15.11
C VAL A 177 -14.27 -17.02 -15.31
N ASP A 178 -14.43 -17.85 -14.28
CA ASP A 178 -14.25 -19.30 -14.35
C ASP A 178 -15.21 -19.95 -15.34
N PHE A 179 -16.48 -19.53 -15.33
CA PHE A 179 -17.47 -19.99 -16.31
C PHE A 179 -17.11 -19.56 -17.73
N TYR A 180 -16.78 -18.29 -17.97
CA TYR A 180 -16.36 -17.83 -19.29
C TYR A 180 -15.25 -18.71 -19.86
N ARG A 181 -14.25 -19.00 -19.04
CA ARG A 181 -13.13 -19.85 -19.44
C ARG A 181 -13.57 -21.28 -19.78
N ALA A 182 -14.48 -21.87 -19.00
CA ALA A 182 -14.96 -23.24 -19.25
C ALA A 182 -15.65 -23.40 -20.62
N PHE A 183 -16.14 -22.31 -21.21
CA PHE A 183 -16.73 -22.30 -22.56
C PHE A 183 -15.72 -22.05 -23.68
N GLN A 184 -14.47 -21.71 -23.36
CA GLN A 184 -13.43 -21.50 -24.35
C GLN A 184 -12.77 -22.82 -24.77
N VAL A 185 -12.06 -22.79 -25.91
CA VAL A 185 -11.33 -23.96 -26.44
C VAL A 185 -10.20 -24.36 -25.48
N SER A 186 -9.84 -25.64 -25.45
CA SER A 186 -8.83 -26.20 -24.51
C SER A 186 -7.44 -25.53 -24.58
N ASP A 187 -7.13 -24.82 -25.66
CA ASP A 187 -5.90 -24.07 -25.88
C ASP A 187 -6.06 -22.54 -25.76
N TYR A 188 -7.18 -22.07 -25.22
CA TYR A 188 -7.47 -20.65 -25.07
C TYR A 188 -6.39 -19.91 -24.27
N VAL A 189 -5.87 -18.84 -24.88
CA VAL A 189 -4.92 -17.91 -24.26
C VAL A 189 -5.60 -16.55 -24.15
N PRO A 190 -5.85 -16.05 -22.92
CA PRO A 190 -6.45 -14.74 -22.74
C PRO A 190 -5.63 -13.62 -23.34
N SER A 191 -6.30 -12.63 -23.89
CA SER A 191 -5.70 -11.37 -24.27
C SER A 191 -5.09 -10.65 -23.05
N PRO A 192 -4.00 -9.88 -23.21
CA PRO A 192 -3.32 -9.21 -22.10
C PRO A 192 -4.22 -8.32 -21.20
N PRO A 193 -5.23 -7.59 -21.71
CA PRO A 193 -6.15 -6.82 -20.86
C PRO A 193 -6.98 -7.68 -19.91
N VAL A 194 -7.33 -8.91 -20.31
CA VAL A 194 -8.19 -9.82 -19.56
C VAL A 194 -7.38 -10.79 -18.70
N LEU A 195 -6.14 -11.10 -19.10
CA LEU A 195 -5.27 -12.05 -18.43
C LEU A 195 -5.15 -11.77 -16.93
N SER A 196 -4.97 -10.50 -16.53
CA SER A 196 -4.89 -10.12 -15.11
C SER A 196 -6.10 -10.55 -14.32
N SER A 197 -7.30 -10.31 -14.84
CA SER A 197 -8.53 -10.66 -14.14
C SER A 197 -8.75 -12.17 -14.09
N ILE A 198 -8.39 -12.91 -15.14
CA ILE A 198 -8.51 -14.37 -15.15
C ILE A 198 -7.55 -15.00 -14.14
N VAL A 199 -6.28 -14.61 -14.18
CA VAL A 199 -5.24 -15.15 -13.31
C VAL A 199 -5.54 -14.84 -11.83
N THR A 200 -5.95 -13.60 -11.52
CA THR A 200 -6.30 -13.21 -10.15
C THR A 200 -7.57 -13.89 -9.65
N SER A 201 -8.59 -14.07 -10.50
CA SER A 201 -9.79 -14.84 -10.17
C SER A 201 -9.49 -16.30 -9.89
N ALA A 202 -8.67 -16.95 -10.72
CA ALA A 202 -8.26 -18.34 -10.51
C ALA A 202 -7.48 -18.49 -9.19
N ALA A 203 -6.55 -17.58 -8.91
CA ALA A 203 -5.81 -17.53 -7.65
C ALA A 203 -6.73 -17.40 -6.42
N ARG A 204 -7.73 -16.51 -6.48
CA ARG A 204 -8.74 -16.31 -5.41
C ARG A 204 -9.61 -17.54 -5.17
N MET A 205 -9.92 -18.30 -6.21
CA MET A 205 -10.65 -19.56 -6.10
C MET A 205 -9.76 -20.73 -5.61
N GLY A 206 -8.49 -20.48 -5.28
CA GLY A 206 -7.55 -21.52 -4.86
C GLY A 206 -6.99 -22.37 -6.02
N LYS A 207 -7.35 -22.07 -7.27
CA LYS A 207 -6.87 -22.76 -8.48
C LYS A 207 -5.50 -22.21 -8.92
N VAL A 208 -4.51 -22.38 -8.06
CA VAL A 208 -3.18 -21.74 -8.21
C VAL A 208 -2.40 -22.27 -9.41
N GLU A 209 -2.35 -23.59 -9.61
CA GLU A 209 -1.66 -24.19 -10.76
C GLU A 209 -2.24 -23.67 -12.07
N GLU A 210 -3.56 -23.56 -12.14
CA GLU A 210 -4.23 -23.04 -13.31
C GLU A 210 -3.93 -21.56 -13.57
N ALA A 211 -3.86 -20.75 -12.50
CA ALA A 211 -3.42 -19.36 -12.59
C ALA A 211 -1.99 -19.26 -13.14
N PHE A 212 -1.08 -20.14 -12.70
CA PHE A 212 0.29 -20.22 -13.22
C PHE A 212 0.35 -20.66 -14.67
N ASP A 213 -0.41 -21.69 -15.05
CA ASP A 213 -0.44 -22.18 -16.43
C ASP A 213 -0.96 -21.10 -17.40
N MET A 214 -1.96 -20.32 -16.98
CA MET A 214 -2.47 -19.19 -17.77
C MET A 214 -1.47 -18.05 -17.84
N LEU A 215 -0.88 -17.69 -16.71
CA LEU A 215 0.15 -16.66 -16.67
C LEU A 215 1.34 -17.04 -17.54
N ALA A 216 1.79 -18.30 -17.47
CA ALA A 216 2.87 -18.82 -18.27
C ALA A 216 2.53 -18.80 -19.76
N ARG A 217 1.36 -19.31 -20.18
CA ARG A 217 0.92 -19.29 -21.59
C ARG A 217 0.71 -17.87 -22.12
N GLY A 218 0.01 -17.02 -21.37
CA GLY A 218 -0.30 -15.64 -21.74
C GLY A 218 0.93 -14.75 -21.88
N SER A 219 1.99 -15.03 -21.12
CA SER A 219 3.23 -14.25 -21.14
C SER A 219 4.27 -14.68 -22.19
N GLN A 220 4.01 -15.71 -23.01
CA GLN A 220 5.01 -16.25 -23.98
C GLN A 220 5.13 -15.43 -25.28
N LYS A 221 4.16 -14.57 -25.61
CA LYS A 221 4.02 -13.99 -26.96
C LYS A 221 3.73 -12.48 -26.95
N THR A 222 4.49 -11.67 -26.23
CA THR A 222 4.33 -10.21 -26.33
C THR A 222 4.99 -9.69 -27.59
N ARG A 223 4.21 -9.02 -28.46
CA ARG A 223 4.72 -8.45 -29.72
C ARG A 223 5.02 -6.96 -29.61
N ASN A 224 4.48 -6.29 -28.60
CA ASN A 224 4.63 -4.85 -28.40
C ASN A 224 4.83 -4.47 -26.91
N ALA A 225 5.33 -3.25 -26.68
CA ALA A 225 5.65 -2.73 -25.35
C ALA A 225 4.40 -2.56 -24.44
N THR A 226 3.23 -2.29 -25.03
CA THR A 226 1.98 -2.09 -24.30
C THR A 226 1.48 -3.41 -23.68
N GLU A 227 1.44 -4.49 -24.47
CA GLU A 227 1.12 -5.84 -24.01
C GLU A 227 2.11 -6.29 -22.94
N SER A 228 3.41 -6.03 -23.17
CA SER A 228 4.46 -6.26 -22.18
C SER A 228 4.08 -5.61 -20.85
N SER A 229 3.80 -4.30 -20.86
CA SER A 229 3.44 -3.57 -19.64
C SER A 229 2.20 -4.16 -18.94
N GLN A 230 1.17 -4.56 -19.69
CA GLN A 230 -0.03 -5.18 -19.15
C GLN A 230 0.25 -6.54 -18.49
N ILE A 231 1.13 -7.34 -19.09
CA ILE A 231 1.55 -8.62 -18.53
C ILE A 231 2.37 -8.40 -17.26
N PHE A 232 3.25 -7.40 -17.22
CA PHE A 232 3.93 -7.01 -15.99
C PHE A 232 2.95 -6.63 -14.88
N TYR A 233 1.94 -5.82 -15.19
CA TYR A 233 0.89 -5.50 -14.22
C TYR A 233 0.13 -6.74 -13.76
N THR A 234 -0.08 -7.72 -14.66
CA THR A 234 -0.67 -9.02 -14.28
C THR A 234 0.18 -9.75 -13.25
N PHE A 235 1.51 -9.80 -13.45
CA PHE A 235 2.44 -10.35 -12.45
C PHE A 235 2.33 -9.61 -11.12
N LEU A 236 2.27 -8.27 -11.12
CA LEU A 236 2.08 -7.51 -9.88
C LEU A 236 0.74 -7.80 -9.21
N HIS A 237 -0.34 -7.94 -9.98
CA HIS A 237 -1.68 -8.22 -9.45
C HIS A 237 -1.80 -9.63 -8.86
N ILE A 238 -1.16 -10.65 -9.45
CA ILE A 238 -1.15 -11.98 -8.85
C ILE A 238 -0.31 -11.99 -7.56
N LEU A 239 0.83 -11.30 -7.52
CA LEU A 239 1.63 -11.13 -6.30
C LEU A 239 0.81 -10.44 -5.20
N GLU A 240 0.05 -9.41 -5.56
CA GLU A 240 -0.87 -8.74 -4.64
C GLU A 240 -2.01 -9.66 -4.16
N THR A 241 -2.53 -10.52 -5.04
CA THR A 241 -3.61 -11.46 -4.72
C THR A 241 -3.13 -12.56 -3.78
N PHE A 242 -1.99 -13.20 -4.06
CA PHE A 242 -1.40 -14.16 -3.13
C PHE A 242 -1.08 -13.52 -1.79
N ARG A 243 -0.69 -12.24 -1.80
CA ARG A 243 -0.46 -11.49 -0.58
C ARG A 243 -1.74 -11.24 0.23
N SER A 244 -2.87 -10.87 -0.39
CA SER A 244 -4.11 -10.60 0.36
C SER A 244 -4.80 -11.87 0.82
N GLU A 245 -4.87 -12.88 -0.05
CA GLU A 245 -5.68 -14.09 0.18
C GLU A 245 -4.87 -15.26 0.76
N ARG A 246 -3.54 -15.31 0.54
CA ARG A 246 -2.68 -16.47 0.84
C ARG A 246 -1.34 -16.05 1.47
N THR A 247 -1.40 -15.29 2.56
CA THR A 247 -0.20 -14.72 3.24
C THR A 247 0.88 -15.74 3.64
N TRP A 248 0.55 -17.03 3.73
CA TRP A 248 1.48 -18.12 4.06
C TRP A 248 2.18 -18.75 2.85
N ASP A 249 1.74 -18.48 1.63
CA ASP A 249 2.17 -19.19 0.41
C ASP A 249 3.40 -18.52 -0.24
N SER A 250 4.52 -18.56 0.50
CA SER A 250 5.80 -18.02 0.02
C SER A 250 6.32 -18.74 -1.23
N GLU A 251 5.95 -20.01 -1.42
CA GLU A 251 6.33 -20.82 -2.58
C GLU A 251 5.66 -20.30 -3.86
N SER A 252 4.34 -20.06 -3.83
CA SER A 252 3.64 -19.49 -4.98
C SER A 252 4.17 -18.09 -5.32
N PHE A 253 4.44 -17.25 -4.31
CA PHE A 253 5.05 -15.95 -4.58
C PHE A 253 6.42 -16.11 -5.25
N ALA A 254 7.27 -17.03 -4.78
CA ALA A 254 8.58 -17.31 -5.38
C ALA A 254 8.45 -17.82 -6.82
N ARG A 255 7.47 -18.70 -7.10
CA ARG A 255 7.16 -19.19 -8.45
C ARG A 255 6.78 -18.06 -9.41
N VAL A 256 5.98 -17.08 -8.96
CA VAL A 256 5.64 -15.90 -9.79
C VAL A 256 6.90 -15.10 -10.12
N ILE A 257 7.76 -14.85 -9.12
CA ILE A 257 9.01 -14.12 -9.32
C ILE A 257 9.95 -14.87 -10.27
N ASN A 258 10.12 -16.17 -10.10
CA ASN A 258 10.93 -16.99 -11.00
C ASN A 258 10.38 -16.94 -12.43
N LEU A 259 9.06 -17.02 -12.59
CA LEU A 259 8.42 -16.88 -13.90
C LEU A 259 8.65 -15.49 -14.51
N MET A 260 8.67 -14.42 -13.71
CA MET A 260 9.06 -13.09 -14.22
C MET A 260 10.50 -13.10 -14.73
N ILE A 261 11.43 -13.67 -13.96
CA ILE A 261 12.86 -13.73 -14.28
C ILE A 261 13.10 -14.57 -15.54
N ASP A 262 12.48 -15.75 -15.63
CA ASP A 262 12.57 -16.65 -16.79
C ASP A 262 12.08 -15.97 -18.08
N ARG A 263 11.18 -14.99 -17.96
CA ARG A 263 10.65 -14.20 -19.06
C ARG A 263 11.42 -12.91 -19.32
N GLY A 264 12.60 -12.75 -18.71
CA GLY A 264 13.47 -11.59 -18.90
C GLY A 264 12.91 -10.31 -18.28
N TRP A 265 11.90 -10.40 -17.42
CA TRP A 265 11.40 -9.23 -16.70
C TRP A 265 12.39 -8.86 -15.61
N LEU A 266 12.79 -7.59 -15.61
CA LEU A 266 13.67 -7.04 -14.59
C LEU A 266 12.92 -6.92 -13.27
N VAL A 267 12.90 -8.02 -12.52
CA VAL A 267 12.61 -8.01 -11.09
C VAL A 267 13.70 -7.15 -10.46
N ASN A 268 13.35 -5.92 -10.12
CA ASN A 268 14.28 -4.96 -9.56
C ASN A 268 13.93 -4.65 -8.12
N ILE A 269 14.92 -4.12 -7.40
CA ILE A 269 14.75 -3.76 -5.99
C ILE A 269 13.63 -2.74 -5.75
N ARG A 270 13.35 -1.84 -6.71
CA ARG A 270 12.28 -0.83 -6.55
C ARG A 270 10.91 -1.47 -6.37
N MET A 271 10.66 -2.60 -7.02
CA MET A 271 9.41 -3.36 -6.84
C MET A 271 9.26 -3.83 -5.38
N PHE A 272 10.30 -4.45 -4.82
CA PHE A 272 10.30 -4.89 -3.42
C PHE A 272 10.19 -3.72 -2.45
N ASP A 273 10.90 -2.63 -2.70
CA ASP A 273 10.83 -1.40 -1.90
C ASP A 273 9.40 -0.84 -1.84
N VAL A 274 8.68 -0.82 -2.96
CA VAL A 274 7.27 -0.39 -3.02
C VAL A 274 6.36 -1.37 -2.27
N LEU A 275 6.53 -2.68 -2.49
CA LEU A 275 5.72 -3.71 -1.85
C LEU A 275 5.89 -3.71 -0.32
N ILE A 276 7.14 -3.72 0.17
CA ILE A 276 7.46 -3.67 1.60
C ILE A 276 6.90 -2.38 2.21
N SER A 277 7.14 -1.22 1.58
CA SER A 277 6.65 0.06 2.09
C SER A 277 5.12 0.16 2.14
N ARG A 278 4.43 -0.49 1.20
CA ARG A 278 2.98 -0.62 1.21
C ARG A 278 2.50 -1.46 2.41
N GLU A 279 3.12 -2.61 2.65
CA GLU A 279 2.75 -3.49 3.77
C GLU A 279 3.03 -2.86 5.14
N VAL A 280 4.14 -2.15 5.27
CA VAL A 280 4.43 -1.34 6.46
C VAL A 280 3.35 -0.28 6.67
N ARG A 281 2.87 0.36 5.59
CA ARG A 281 1.79 1.35 5.66
C ARG A 281 0.45 0.74 6.07
N ALA A 282 0.14 -0.45 5.56
CA ALA A 282 -1.07 -1.22 5.87
C ALA A 282 -1.07 -1.83 7.29
N GLY A 283 0.08 -1.87 7.97
CA GLY A 283 0.19 -2.46 9.31
C GLY A 283 0.30 -3.98 9.29
N SER A 284 0.84 -4.56 8.20
CA SER A 284 1.01 -6.00 7.98
C SER A 284 2.47 -6.42 8.19
N PRO A 285 2.97 -6.51 9.44
CA PRO A 285 4.39 -6.76 9.71
C PRO A 285 4.89 -8.10 9.17
N ARG A 286 4.06 -9.15 9.27
CA ARG A 286 4.41 -10.50 8.81
C ARG A 286 4.71 -10.50 7.31
N VAL A 287 3.81 -9.93 6.51
CA VAL A 287 3.96 -9.89 5.05
C VAL A 287 5.18 -9.07 4.63
N ALA A 288 5.39 -7.90 5.25
CA ALA A 288 6.56 -7.06 4.96
C ALA A 288 7.88 -7.80 5.22
N LEU A 289 7.96 -8.58 6.31
CA LEU A 289 9.14 -9.36 6.66
C LEU A 289 9.30 -10.61 5.79
N THR A 290 8.20 -11.26 5.41
CA THR A 290 8.25 -12.34 4.39
C THR A 290 8.84 -11.81 3.09
N MET A 291 8.38 -10.65 2.59
CA MET A 291 8.94 -10.04 1.38
C MET A 291 10.43 -9.71 1.52
N TYR A 292 10.86 -9.27 2.70
CA TYR A 292 12.28 -9.04 2.97
C TYR A 292 13.11 -10.33 2.98
N GLU A 293 12.61 -11.41 3.59
CA GLU A 293 13.29 -12.71 3.54
C GLU A 293 13.33 -13.28 2.12
N MET A 294 12.26 -13.11 1.34
CA MET A 294 12.27 -13.47 -0.08
C MET A 294 13.29 -12.66 -0.87
N LEU A 295 13.37 -11.35 -0.63
CA LEU A 295 14.40 -10.49 -1.21
C LEU A 295 15.81 -10.98 -0.85
N LYS A 296 16.04 -11.45 0.38
CA LYS A 296 17.33 -12.06 0.79
C LYS A 296 17.62 -13.36 0.05
N VAL A 297 16.63 -14.23 -0.12
CA VAL A 297 16.78 -15.49 -0.87
C VAL A 297 17.12 -15.19 -2.33
N LEU A 298 16.36 -14.29 -2.96
CA LEU A 298 16.60 -13.85 -4.34
C LEU A 298 17.94 -13.13 -4.49
N GLY A 299 18.41 -12.41 -3.48
CA GLY A 299 19.72 -11.77 -3.50
C GLY A 299 20.91 -12.74 -3.49
N LYS A 300 20.68 -14.03 -3.17
CA LYS A 300 21.69 -15.09 -3.30
C LYS A 300 21.79 -15.60 -4.74
N THR A 301 20.68 -15.66 -5.46
CA THR A 301 20.60 -16.19 -6.84
C THR A 301 20.67 -15.10 -7.90
N HIS A 302 20.25 -13.88 -7.57
CA HIS A 302 20.14 -12.72 -8.44
C HIS A 302 20.87 -11.53 -7.82
N THR A 303 21.25 -10.56 -8.63
CA THR A 303 21.95 -9.34 -8.20
C THR A 303 21.05 -8.34 -7.46
N ILE A 304 19.87 -8.74 -6.98
CA ILE A 304 18.90 -7.89 -6.28
C ILE A 304 19.28 -7.83 -4.81
N ARG A 305 19.47 -6.64 -4.26
CA ARG A 305 19.88 -6.46 -2.86
C ARG A 305 18.99 -5.45 -2.15
N PRO A 306 18.75 -5.61 -0.83
CA PRO A 306 18.11 -4.58 -0.03
C PRO A 306 18.80 -3.22 -0.20
N THR A 307 18.02 -2.14 -0.21
CA THR A 307 18.52 -0.76 -0.23
C THR A 307 18.35 -0.09 1.12
N ALA A 308 18.92 1.10 1.25
CA ALA A 308 18.62 2.03 2.33
C ALA A 308 17.10 2.25 2.51
N HIS A 309 16.33 2.29 1.41
CA HIS A 309 14.87 2.43 1.46
C HIS A 309 14.20 1.20 2.07
N THR A 310 14.63 -0.01 1.68
CA THR A 310 14.14 -1.28 2.26
C THR A 310 14.26 -1.25 3.79
N PHE A 311 15.45 -0.96 4.31
CA PHE A 311 15.68 -0.90 5.76
C PHE A 311 14.94 0.25 6.43
N GLY A 312 14.84 1.42 5.79
CA GLY A 312 14.05 2.54 6.29
C GLY A 312 12.58 2.17 6.51
N SER A 313 11.98 1.44 5.56
CA SER A 313 10.61 0.93 5.67
C SER A 313 10.48 -0.14 6.75
N LEU A 314 11.42 -1.08 6.85
CA LEU A 314 11.41 -2.09 7.90
C LEU A 314 11.57 -1.47 9.30
N PHE A 315 12.46 -0.49 9.52
CA PHE A 315 12.51 0.22 10.81
C PHE A 315 11.22 0.99 11.10
N ALA A 316 10.59 1.58 10.07
CA ALA A 316 9.29 2.22 10.22
C ALA A 316 8.19 1.23 10.65
N LEU A 317 8.30 -0.05 10.29
CA LEU A 317 7.43 -1.12 10.79
C LEU A 317 7.54 -1.26 12.31
N TYR A 318 8.75 -1.46 12.85
CA TYR A 318 8.95 -1.63 14.30
C TYR A 318 8.54 -0.37 15.06
N ARG A 319 8.70 0.82 14.49
CA ARG A 319 8.17 2.05 15.10
C ARG A 319 6.64 2.06 15.24
N ARG A 320 5.92 1.35 14.38
CA ARG A 320 4.44 1.27 14.40
C ARG A 320 3.92 0.16 15.31
N LEU A 321 4.72 -0.86 15.58
CA LEU A 321 4.35 -1.93 16.51
C LEU A 321 4.19 -1.39 17.94
N ASP A 322 3.13 -1.82 18.61
CA ASP A 322 2.98 -1.54 20.03
C ASP A 322 4.05 -2.30 20.84
N PRO A 323 4.64 -1.71 21.90
CA PRO A 323 5.65 -2.37 22.71
C PRO A 323 5.20 -3.72 23.28
N LYS A 324 3.92 -3.89 23.66
CA LYS A 324 3.41 -5.17 24.15
C LYS A 324 3.38 -6.21 23.03
N THR A 325 2.92 -5.81 21.85
CA THR A 325 2.91 -6.69 20.67
C THR A 325 4.35 -7.12 20.33
N TYR A 326 5.31 -6.19 20.35
CA TYR A 326 6.72 -6.50 20.13
C TYR A 326 7.31 -7.44 21.20
N GLN A 327 7.00 -7.24 22.49
CA GLN A 327 7.45 -8.13 23.56
C GLN A 327 6.89 -9.55 23.42
N ASN A 328 5.59 -9.69 23.12
CA ASN A 328 4.97 -11.00 22.87
C ASN A 328 5.63 -11.74 21.71
N PHE A 329 6.13 -11.00 20.71
CA PHE A 329 6.89 -11.59 19.62
C PHE A 329 8.29 -12.02 20.06
N TYR A 330 8.98 -11.21 20.85
CA TYR A 330 10.32 -11.51 21.32
C TYR A 330 10.36 -12.75 22.23
N THR A 331 9.32 -13.00 23.02
CA THR A 331 9.21 -14.18 23.90
C THR A 331 8.93 -15.49 23.14
N GLY A 332 9.03 -15.50 21.81
CA GLY A 332 9.01 -16.72 21.01
C GLY A 332 7.61 -17.22 20.62
N GLN A 333 6.55 -16.45 20.91
CA GLN A 333 5.19 -16.83 20.51
C GLN A 333 4.95 -16.71 18.99
N SER A 334 5.88 -16.09 18.24
CA SER A 334 5.81 -16.01 16.79
C SER A 334 7.20 -16.14 16.15
N PRO A 335 7.56 -17.30 15.59
CA PRO A 335 8.90 -17.56 15.03
C PRO A 335 9.20 -16.76 13.75
N THR A 336 8.26 -15.97 13.25
CA THR A 336 8.31 -15.33 11.93
C THR A 336 8.87 -13.91 11.94
N LEU A 337 9.12 -13.31 13.11
CA LEU A 337 9.56 -11.92 13.19
C LEU A 337 11.05 -11.80 13.46
N LEU A 338 11.72 -11.01 12.63
CA LEU A 338 13.13 -10.68 12.79
C LEU A 338 13.32 -9.79 14.04
N PRO A 339 14.19 -10.11 15.01
CA PRO A 339 14.46 -9.20 16.13
C PRO A 339 15.02 -7.85 15.65
N LEU A 340 14.64 -6.73 16.28
CA LEU A 340 15.03 -5.39 15.83
C LEU A 340 16.57 -5.21 15.80
N ARG A 341 17.27 -5.73 16.81
CA ARG A 341 18.75 -5.75 16.84
C ARG A 341 19.35 -6.56 15.70
N ARG A 342 18.73 -7.70 15.35
CA ARG A 342 19.14 -8.53 14.21
C ARG A 342 18.87 -7.84 12.87
N LEU A 343 17.76 -7.13 12.71
CA LEU A 343 17.51 -6.30 11.52
C LEU A 343 18.59 -5.23 11.36
N PHE A 344 18.99 -4.57 12.44
CA PHE A 344 20.07 -3.58 12.40
C PHE A 344 21.43 -4.22 12.11
N HIS A 345 21.70 -5.42 12.65
CA HIS A 345 22.88 -6.20 12.31
C HIS A 345 22.95 -6.53 10.81
N GLU A 346 21.84 -6.95 10.21
CA GLU A 346 21.78 -7.20 8.77
C GLU A 346 22.03 -5.91 7.98
N PHE A 347 21.43 -4.78 8.37
CA PHE A 347 21.71 -3.47 7.79
C PHE A 347 23.21 -3.11 7.89
N HIS A 348 23.82 -3.29 9.06
CA HIS A 348 25.27 -3.08 9.25
C HIS A 348 26.10 -3.96 8.31
N GLY A 349 25.72 -5.23 8.16
CA GLY A 349 26.36 -6.15 7.22
C GLY A 349 26.34 -5.61 5.79
N PHE A 350 25.20 -5.13 5.30
CA PHE A 350 25.11 -4.54 3.95
C PHE A 350 25.83 -3.20 3.81
N VAL A 351 25.95 -2.40 4.86
CA VAL A 351 26.72 -1.14 4.85
C VAL A 351 28.24 -1.41 4.80
N THR A 352 28.69 -2.51 5.40
CA THR A 352 30.13 -2.85 5.52
C THR A 352 30.63 -3.83 4.46
N GLN A 353 29.78 -4.28 3.53
CA GLN A 353 30.19 -5.11 2.40
C GLN A 353 31.17 -4.38 1.47
N GLU A 354 32.15 -5.11 0.94
CA GLU A 354 33.12 -4.56 -0.02
C GLU A 354 32.48 -4.26 -1.38
N ILE A 355 31.59 -5.14 -1.83
CA ILE A 355 30.95 -5.05 -3.15
C ILE A 355 29.58 -4.39 -2.99
N ASN A 356 29.40 -3.22 -3.61
CA ASN A 356 28.14 -2.47 -3.64
C ASN A 356 27.52 -2.24 -2.25
N PRO A 357 28.22 -1.57 -1.32
CA PRO A 357 27.69 -1.29 0.01
C PRO A 357 26.45 -0.40 -0.06
N ILE A 358 25.53 -0.60 0.89
CA ILE A 358 24.45 0.37 1.11
C ILE A 358 25.06 1.65 1.65
N VAL A 359 24.77 2.79 1.02
CA VAL A 359 25.12 4.10 1.57
C VAL A 359 24.09 4.47 2.65
N PRO A 360 24.48 4.49 3.94
CA PRO A 360 23.58 4.87 5.01
C PRO A 360 23.25 6.36 4.89
N SER A 361 22.03 6.74 5.26
CA SER A 361 21.60 8.14 5.30
C SER A 361 21.03 8.51 6.66
N THR A 362 21.03 9.80 6.98
CA THR A 362 20.43 10.37 8.21
C THR A 362 18.97 9.91 8.36
N SER A 363 18.23 9.81 7.25
CA SER A 363 16.82 9.37 7.24
C SER A 363 16.62 7.93 7.73
N VAL A 364 17.47 6.99 7.30
CA VAL A 364 17.38 5.57 7.64
C VAL A 364 17.84 5.34 9.08
N LEU A 365 18.93 5.97 9.49
CA LEU A 365 19.40 5.90 10.88
C LEU A 365 18.39 6.55 11.84
N ASN A 366 17.74 7.66 11.46
CA ASN A 366 16.65 8.25 12.23
C ASN A 366 15.39 7.36 12.25
N ALA A 367 15.14 6.55 11.22
CA ALA A 367 14.08 5.54 11.24
C ALA A 367 14.42 4.42 12.25
N ALA A 368 15.65 3.90 12.22
CA ALA A 368 16.15 2.90 13.16
C ALA A 368 16.09 3.41 14.61
N LEU A 369 16.63 4.61 14.87
CA LEU A 369 16.67 5.22 16.19
C LEU A 369 15.26 5.34 16.80
N ARG A 370 14.29 5.81 16.01
CA ARG A 370 12.90 5.90 16.45
C ARG A 370 12.28 4.53 16.71
N ALA A 371 12.66 3.50 15.96
CA ALA A 371 12.21 2.14 16.21
C ALA A 371 12.70 1.63 17.57
N PHE A 372 14.01 1.74 17.84
CA PHE A 372 14.60 1.32 19.12
C PHE A 372 14.03 2.08 20.31
N LEU A 373 13.92 3.41 20.22
CA LEU A 373 13.31 4.24 21.26
C LEU A 373 11.85 3.89 21.52
N ARG A 374 11.07 3.62 20.46
CA ARG A 374 9.67 3.23 20.60
C ARG A 374 9.53 1.90 21.32
N GLN A 375 10.43 0.95 21.03
CA GLN A 375 10.49 -0.36 21.67
C GLN A 375 11.23 -0.36 23.02
N ARG A 376 11.60 0.83 23.54
CA ARG A 376 12.31 1.02 24.83
C ARG A 376 13.66 0.31 24.92
N ASP A 377 14.26 -0.04 23.78
CA ASP A 377 15.61 -0.60 23.72
C ASP A 377 16.63 0.54 23.61
N TYR A 378 16.87 1.21 24.74
CA TYR A 378 17.77 2.37 24.82
C TYR A 378 19.24 2.02 24.57
N ALA A 379 19.66 0.80 24.92
CA ALA A 379 21.01 0.31 24.61
C ALA A 379 21.19 0.11 23.09
N GLY A 380 20.18 -0.42 22.40
CA GLY A 380 20.16 -0.47 20.94
C GLY A 380 20.14 0.93 20.31
N ALA A 381 19.31 1.85 20.82
CA ALA A 381 19.31 3.24 20.39
C ALA A 381 20.69 3.91 20.53
N PHE A 382 21.42 3.62 21.60
CA PHE A 382 22.80 4.09 21.81
C PHE A 382 23.73 3.59 20.70
N ALA A 383 23.65 2.30 20.36
CA ALA A 383 24.42 1.72 19.26
C ALA A 383 24.08 2.36 17.90
N VAL A 384 22.82 2.78 17.67
CA VAL A 384 22.44 3.55 16.48
C VAL A 384 23.09 4.93 16.47
N ILE A 385 23.13 5.65 17.61
CA ILE A 385 23.83 6.95 17.70
C ILE A 385 25.33 6.80 17.37
N ASP A 386 25.98 5.73 17.85
CA ASP A 386 27.37 5.44 17.47
C ASP A 386 27.54 5.13 15.99
N SER A 387 26.51 4.59 15.35
CA SER A 387 26.54 4.27 13.93
C SER A 387 26.56 5.52 13.04
N PHE A 388 26.00 6.65 13.48
CA PHE A 388 26.15 7.93 12.78
C PHE A 388 27.62 8.30 12.62
N LEU A 389 28.39 8.27 13.71
CA LEU A 389 29.84 8.53 13.69
C LEU A 389 30.58 7.48 12.85
N ARG A 390 30.30 6.19 13.08
CA ARG A 390 30.97 5.08 12.38
C ARG A 390 30.81 5.18 10.87
N TYR A 391 29.63 5.57 10.39
CA TYR A 391 29.35 5.69 8.97
C TYR A 391 29.58 7.10 8.41
N LYS A 392 30.09 8.03 9.23
CA LYS A 392 30.28 9.45 8.87
C LYS A 392 28.99 10.10 8.35
N VAL A 393 27.84 9.70 8.91
CA VAL A 393 26.55 10.31 8.64
C VAL A 393 26.30 11.41 9.67
N PRO A 394 25.99 12.65 9.25
CA PRO A 394 25.81 13.75 10.19
C PRO A 394 24.53 13.58 11.01
N LEU A 395 24.62 13.99 12.28
CA LEU A 395 23.48 14.17 13.16
C LEU A 395 22.84 15.52 12.84
N ASP A 396 21.55 15.50 12.51
CA ASP A 396 20.76 16.71 12.32
C ASP A 396 19.87 16.98 13.54
N HIS A 397 19.24 18.15 13.57
CA HIS A 397 18.30 18.51 14.64
C HIS A 397 17.07 17.59 14.65
N ARG A 398 16.74 16.92 13.52
CA ARG A 398 15.67 15.90 13.48
C ARG A 398 16.05 14.65 14.27
N THR A 399 17.34 14.30 14.32
CA THR A 399 17.83 13.21 15.17
C THR A 399 17.58 13.55 16.64
N TYR A 400 17.98 14.75 17.08
CA TYR A 400 17.71 15.24 18.43
C TYR A 400 16.23 15.28 18.76
N HIS A 401 15.44 15.90 17.88
CA HIS A 401 13.99 15.97 18.04
C HIS A 401 13.37 14.57 18.19
N SER A 402 13.84 13.59 17.41
CA SER A 402 13.35 12.21 17.49
C SER A 402 13.63 11.57 18.85
N VAL A 403 14.82 11.80 19.43
CA VAL A 403 15.17 11.30 20.78
C VAL A 403 14.36 12.01 21.84
N MET A 404 14.44 13.35 21.88
CA MET A 404 13.80 14.18 22.91
C MET A 404 12.29 13.98 22.92
N LYS A 405 11.64 14.00 21.76
CA LYS A 405 10.20 13.79 21.65
C LYS A 405 9.75 12.45 22.23
N LEU A 406 10.48 11.37 21.98
CA LEU A 406 10.11 10.03 22.48
C LEU A 406 10.40 9.86 23.97
N ILE A 407 11.50 10.44 24.48
CA ILE A 407 11.83 10.47 25.90
C ILE A 407 10.82 11.30 26.69
N VAL A 408 10.59 12.55 26.30
CA VAL A 408 9.64 13.47 26.96
C VAL A 408 8.22 12.90 26.91
N ARG A 409 7.79 12.33 25.77
CA ARG A 409 6.48 11.68 25.70
C ARG A 409 6.34 10.51 26.67
N ARG A 410 7.42 9.74 26.93
CA ARG A 410 7.39 8.68 27.94
C ARG A 410 7.33 9.26 29.35
N VAL A 411 8.12 10.29 29.64
CA VAL A 411 8.06 11.03 30.92
C VAL A 411 6.63 11.51 31.19
N TRP A 412 6.02 12.23 30.24
CA TRP A 412 4.64 12.70 30.33
C TRP A 412 3.65 11.58 30.58
N TYR A 413 3.71 10.50 29.78
CA TYR A 413 2.81 9.37 29.96
C TYR A 413 2.89 8.75 31.36
N GLU A 414 4.09 8.65 31.93
CA GLU A 414 4.27 8.05 33.25
C GLU A 414 3.94 9.01 34.40
N VAL A 415 4.29 10.30 34.29
CA VAL A 415 3.98 11.34 35.29
C VAL A 415 2.48 11.60 35.37
N SER A 416 1.78 11.74 34.23
CA SER A 416 0.34 12.02 34.21
C SER A 416 -0.55 10.79 34.50
N GLY A 417 0.01 9.58 34.48
CA GLY A 417 -0.74 8.35 34.74
C GLY A 417 -1.06 8.15 36.22
N ARG A 418 -2.22 7.59 36.55
CA ARG A 418 -2.57 7.24 37.95
C ARG A 418 -1.51 6.32 38.57
N ARG A 419 -1.14 6.58 39.82
CA ARG A 419 -0.10 5.85 40.57
C ARG A 419 -0.59 5.41 41.94
N LYS A 420 0.01 4.36 42.48
CA LYS A 420 -0.13 4.04 43.91
C LYS A 420 0.84 4.91 44.72
N LYS A 421 0.47 5.27 45.95
CA LYS A 421 1.35 6.03 46.85
C LYS A 421 2.67 5.28 47.04
N GLY A 422 3.80 5.94 46.79
CA GLY A 422 5.15 5.36 46.87
C GLY A 422 5.59 4.52 45.65
N GLU A 423 4.80 4.48 44.57
CA GLU A 423 5.19 3.77 43.35
C GLU A 423 6.26 4.56 42.55
N ILE A 424 7.49 4.02 42.50
CA ILE A 424 8.58 4.59 41.71
C ILE A 424 8.57 4.02 40.27
N ARG A 425 8.27 4.87 39.29
CA ARG A 425 8.26 4.55 37.86
C ARG A 425 9.56 4.94 37.17
N TRP A 426 9.64 4.67 35.87
CA TRP A 426 10.82 4.98 35.07
C TRP A 426 11.08 6.48 35.00
N ALA A 427 10.02 7.31 34.88
CA ALA A 427 10.17 8.77 34.83
C ALA A 427 10.84 9.34 36.08
N ASP A 428 10.52 8.83 37.27
CA ASP A 428 11.08 9.34 38.54
C ASP A 428 12.58 9.01 38.62
N ARG A 429 12.96 7.79 38.21
CA ARG A 429 14.38 7.39 38.12
C ARG A 429 15.12 8.15 37.04
N PHE A 430 14.47 8.43 35.91
CA PHE A 430 15.07 9.16 34.80
C PHE A 430 15.33 10.62 35.18
N LEU A 431 14.34 11.28 35.78
CA LEU A 431 14.43 12.68 36.19
C LEU A 431 15.21 12.86 37.51
N GLY A 432 15.20 11.86 38.39
CA GLY A 432 15.74 11.98 39.74
C GLY A 432 14.88 12.84 40.67
N ALA A 433 13.58 12.90 40.43
CA ALA A 433 12.59 13.65 41.21
C ALA A 433 11.31 12.82 41.39
N GLU A 434 10.55 13.10 42.44
CA GLU A 434 9.25 12.46 42.65
C GLU A 434 8.21 13.06 41.70
N HIS A 435 7.26 12.25 41.25
CA HIS A 435 6.27 12.69 40.25
C HIS A 435 5.39 13.87 40.68
N GLU A 436 5.22 14.09 41.98
CA GLU A 436 4.44 15.21 42.54
C GLU A 436 5.19 16.53 42.36
N ASP A 437 6.52 16.49 42.30
CA ASP A 437 7.39 17.67 42.15
C ASP A 437 7.64 18.03 40.68
N VAL A 438 7.26 17.14 39.75
CA VAL A 438 7.61 17.27 38.33
C VAL A 438 6.57 18.12 37.60
N GLU A 439 6.96 19.33 37.23
CA GLU A 439 6.20 20.20 36.34
C GLU A 439 6.48 19.86 34.87
N LEU A 440 5.41 19.58 34.12
CA LEU A 440 5.49 19.23 32.70
C LEU A 440 5.37 20.48 31.82
N CYS A 441 6.48 21.17 31.64
CA CYS A 441 6.54 22.43 30.89
C CYS A 441 7.55 22.37 29.73
N VAL A 442 7.52 23.37 28.85
CA VAL A 442 8.49 23.53 27.75
C VAL A 442 9.92 23.75 28.27
N PRO A 443 10.16 24.61 29.29
CA PRO A 443 11.48 24.81 29.88
C PRO A 443 12.17 23.53 30.36
N LEU A 444 11.42 22.51 30.79
CA LEU A 444 11.99 21.21 31.15
C LEU A 444 12.78 20.59 29.98
N VAL A 445 12.33 20.73 28.74
CA VAL A 445 13.01 20.15 27.57
C VAL A 445 14.36 20.82 27.34
N ASP A 446 14.40 22.16 27.42
CA ASP A 446 15.64 22.92 27.28
C ASP A 446 16.58 22.64 28.46
N HIS A 447 16.04 22.55 29.68
CA HIS A 447 16.79 22.16 30.87
C HIS A 447 17.47 20.80 30.71
N LEU A 448 16.72 19.77 30.27
CA LEU A 448 17.28 18.44 29.99
C LEU A 448 18.47 18.55 29.03
N LEU A 449 18.34 19.33 27.95
CA LEU A 449 19.40 19.53 26.97
C LEU A 449 20.62 20.27 27.55
N VAL A 450 20.43 21.29 28.37
CA VAL A 450 21.52 22.00 29.06
C VAL A 450 22.29 21.03 29.94
N VAL A 451 21.60 20.29 30.82
CA VAL A 451 22.23 19.39 31.80
C VAL A 451 23.08 18.32 31.10
N VAL A 452 22.55 17.68 30.06
CA VAL A 452 23.31 16.64 29.34
C VAL A 452 24.44 17.19 28.46
N SER A 453 24.47 18.51 28.21
CA SER A 453 25.51 19.18 27.43
C SER A 453 26.70 19.65 28.28
N ARG A 454 26.58 19.64 29.61
CA ARG A 454 27.66 20.05 30.53
C ARG A 454 28.94 19.25 30.31
N SER A 455 30.11 19.86 30.47
CA SER A 455 31.40 19.15 30.30
C SER A 455 31.53 17.97 31.27
N LYS A 456 31.18 18.19 32.53
CA LYS A 456 31.03 17.17 33.57
C LYS A 456 29.55 16.81 33.69
N PHE A 457 29.20 15.57 33.35
CA PHE A 457 27.86 15.02 33.50
C PHE A 457 27.94 13.77 34.35
N ASN A 458 27.30 13.81 35.52
CA ASN A 458 27.15 12.65 36.39
C ASN A 458 25.81 11.99 36.08
N ILE A 459 25.82 10.72 35.72
CA ILE A 459 24.57 10.03 35.40
C ILE A 459 23.62 9.94 36.59
N ARG A 460 24.10 9.95 37.85
CA ARG A 460 23.26 9.76 39.03
C ARG A 460 22.57 11.02 39.50
N GLU A 461 23.17 12.18 39.22
CA GLU A 461 22.61 13.47 39.61
C GLU A 461 21.18 13.62 39.06
N PRO A 462 20.25 14.17 39.86
CA PRO A 462 18.94 14.57 39.37
C PRO A 462 19.09 15.47 38.15
N ILE A 463 18.33 15.17 37.09
CA ILE A 463 18.25 16.01 35.90
C ILE A 463 17.10 17.00 36.03
N TYR A 464 16.11 16.73 36.89
CA TYR A 464 15.08 17.69 37.21
C TYR A 464 15.59 18.74 38.21
N PRO A 465 15.27 20.04 38.04
CA PRO A 465 15.72 21.08 38.95
C PRO A 465 14.95 21.02 40.27
N LEU A 466 15.60 20.57 41.34
CA LEU A 466 14.99 20.47 42.68
C LEU A 466 14.68 21.86 43.28
N ASP A 467 15.44 22.88 42.89
CA ASP A 467 15.27 24.26 43.38
C ASP A 467 14.18 25.02 42.58
N GLY A 468 13.54 24.37 41.60
CA GLY A 468 12.48 24.96 40.76
C GLY A 468 12.98 25.85 39.60
N GLU A 469 14.27 26.16 39.53
CA GLU A 469 14.83 27.00 38.47
C GLU A 469 15.20 26.19 37.22
N PHE A 470 14.44 26.39 36.14
CA PHE A 470 14.76 25.84 34.83
C PHE A 470 15.89 26.63 34.16
N LEU A 471 17.00 25.94 33.91
CA LEU A 471 18.06 26.45 33.05
C LEU A 471 17.59 26.57 31.59
N ASP A 472 17.70 27.76 31.04
CA ASP A 472 17.48 28.02 29.62
C ASP A 472 18.76 27.82 28.80
N LEU A 473 18.60 27.36 27.56
CA LEU A 473 19.64 27.43 26.55
C LEU A 473 19.79 28.90 26.12
N GLU A 474 20.66 29.66 26.80
CA GLU A 474 20.96 31.03 26.37
C GLU A 474 21.36 31.06 24.89
N GLU A 475 20.78 31.98 24.12
CA GLU A 475 21.04 32.15 22.68
C GLU A 475 22.55 32.34 22.37
N ASN A 476 23.33 32.76 23.37
CA ASN A 476 24.76 33.07 23.27
C ASN A 476 25.70 32.02 23.87
N MET A 477 25.22 30.85 24.32
CA MET A 477 26.08 29.72 24.73
C MET A 477 26.77 29.06 23.51
N GLY A 478 27.74 29.76 22.90
CA GLY A 478 28.86 29.15 22.18
C GLY A 478 28.54 28.17 21.04
N ARG A 479 27.56 28.52 20.19
CA ARG A 479 27.36 28.12 18.77
C ARG A 479 27.06 26.65 18.41
N PHE A 480 26.15 26.02 19.17
CA PHE A 480 25.28 24.87 18.80
C PHE A 480 25.79 23.43 18.97
N LYS A 481 26.39 23.04 20.10
CA LYS A 481 26.61 21.60 20.38
C LYS A 481 25.32 20.76 20.41
N VAL A 482 24.19 21.39 20.75
CA VAL A 482 22.84 20.84 20.76
C VAL A 482 21.86 21.83 20.10
N PRO A 483 20.77 21.35 19.48
CA PRO A 483 19.72 22.23 18.95
C PRO A 483 18.82 22.74 20.07
N THR A 484 18.32 23.97 19.94
CA THR A 484 17.21 24.47 20.77
C THR A 484 15.90 23.80 20.38
N LEU A 485 14.87 23.90 21.22
CA LEU A 485 13.54 23.40 20.87
C LEU A 485 13.00 24.01 19.56
N LEU A 486 13.19 25.30 19.34
CA LEU A 486 12.78 25.99 18.11
C LEU A 486 13.49 25.42 16.86
N MET A 487 14.77 25.04 16.97
CA MET A 487 15.49 24.36 15.90
C MET A 487 14.91 22.98 15.62
N MET A 488 14.67 22.20 16.68
CA MET A 488 14.05 20.86 16.60
C MET A 488 12.67 20.89 15.92
N GLU A 489 11.91 21.97 16.11
CA GLU A 489 10.61 22.21 15.47
C GLU A 489 10.67 22.74 14.03
N HIS A 490 11.87 22.86 13.43
CA HIS A 490 12.08 23.43 12.09
C HIS A 490 11.70 24.91 11.93
N LYS A 491 11.48 25.64 13.04
CA LYS A 491 11.23 27.08 12.98
C LYS A 491 12.51 27.86 12.66
N TYR A 492 13.65 27.31 13.08
CA TYR A 492 14.99 27.87 12.83
C TYR A 492 15.93 26.79 12.30
N ARG A 493 16.89 27.16 11.46
CA ARG A 493 17.97 26.28 10.99
C ARG A 493 19.31 26.85 11.44
N PRO A 494 20.24 26.01 11.92
CA PRO A 494 21.58 26.48 12.26
C PRO A 494 22.29 27.03 11.01
N ASP A 495 23.11 28.06 11.22
CA ASP A 495 24.04 28.62 10.25
C ASP A 495 25.46 28.21 10.68
N PRO A 496 26.28 27.55 9.83
CA PRO A 496 26.04 27.20 8.43
C PRO A 496 25.11 26.00 8.21
N TRP A 497 24.58 25.88 6.99
CA TRP A 497 23.62 24.82 6.62
C TRP A 497 24.14 23.39 6.83
N ASP A 498 25.46 23.22 6.76
CA ASP A 498 26.16 21.95 6.97
C ASP A 498 26.59 21.72 8.43
N PHE A 499 26.04 22.47 9.39
CA PHE A 499 26.30 22.26 10.81
C PHE A 499 25.99 20.82 11.26
N HIS A 500 26.86 20.23 12.08
CA HIS A 500 26.72 18.87 12.61
C HIS A 500 26.69 18.89 14.14
N TYR A 501 25.64 18.29 14.72
CA TYR A 501 25.50 18.22 16.18
C TYR A 501 26.37 17.12 16.80
N GLU A 502 26.80 17.32 18.04
CA GLU A 502 27.63 16.34 18.76
C GLU A 502 26.81 15.14 19.23
N PRO A 503 27.30 13.88 19.18
CA PRO A 503 26.53 12.73 19.69
C PRO A 503 26.51 12.63 21.21
N VAL A 504 27.44 13.28 21.91
CA VAL A 504 27.68 13.09 23.35
C VAL A 504 26.45 13.40 24.22
N PRO A 505 25.71 14.51 24.00
CA PRO A 505 24.49 14.80 24.74
C PRO A 505 23.41 13.71 24.59
N LEU A 506 23.17 13.23 23.37
CA LEU A 506 22.22 12.15 23.12
C LEU A 506 22.63 10.84 23.80
N LYS A 507 23.93 10.50 23.76
CA LYS A 507 24.47 9.33 24.45
C LYS A 507 24.24 9.41 25.96
N ARG A 508 24.42 10.57 26.57
CA ARG A 508 24.18 10.79 28.01
C ARG A 508 22.71 10.63 28.39
N ILE A 509 21.79 11.19 27.59
CA ILE A 509 20.34 10.99 27.76
C ILE A 509 20.01 9.49 27.72
N LEU A 510 20.53 8.77 26.72
CA LEU A 510 20.28 7.33 26.59
C LEU A 510 20.91 6.54 27.73
N HIS A 511 22.10 6.91 28.21
CA HIS A 511 22.74 6.30 29.37
C HIS A 511 21.83 6.41 30.60
N ARG A 512 21.27 7.60 30.86
CA ARG A 512 20.29 7.80 31.94
C ARG A 512 19.01 6.99 31.72
N ALA A 513 18.50 6.94 30.49
CA ALA A 513 17.31 6.17 30.15
C ALA A 513 17.49 4.66 30.39
N ILE A 514 18.69 4.11 30.13
CA ILE A 514 19.05 2.72 30.43
C ILE A 514 19.09 2.50 31.95
N LEU A 515 19.75 3.40 32.70
CA LEU A 515 19.80 3.32 34.16
C LEU A 515 18.39 3.34 34.79
N ALA A 516 17.47 4.10 34.21
CA ALA A 516 16.10 4.20 34.70
C ALA A 516 15.20 2.99 34.35
N GLU A 517 15.55 2.16 33.35
CA GLU A 517 14.71 1.06 32.85
C GLU A 517 14.46 -0.02 33.90
N ASP A 518 15.47 -0.37 34.69
CA ASP A 518 15.38 -1.40 35.71
C ASP A 518 15.85 -0.85 37.08
N PRO A 519 15.03 -0.93 38.15
CA PRO A 519 15.43 -0.54 39.50
C PRO A 519 16.71 -1.23 40.00
N SER A 520 17.01 -2.44 39.51
CA SER A 520 18.21 -3.21 39.85
C SER A 520 19.45 -2.79 39.03
N MET A 521 19.27 -1.88 38.08
CA MET A 521 20.33 -1.39 37.20
C MET A 521 21.26 -0.46 37.98
N SER A 522 22.49 -0.91 38.17
CA SER A 522 23.56 -0.05 38.66
C SER A 522 24.32 0.55 37.49
N GLU A 523 25.03 1.65 37.73
CA GLU A 523 25.89 2.29 36.73
C GLU A 523 26.89 1.32 36.10
N GLY A 524 27.43 0.39 36.89
CA GLY A 524 28.33 -0.66 36.42
C GLY A 524 27.69 -1.66 35.45
N LYS A 525 26.36 -1.77 35.40
CA LYS A 525 25.62 -2.62 34.46
C LYS A 525 25.21 -1.90 33.16
N VAL A 526 25.15 -0.58 33.15
CA VAL A 526 24.77 0.21 31.97
C VAL A 526 25.76 0.01 30.82
N VAL A 527 27.07 0.09 31.12
CA VAL A 527 28.13 -0.10 30.12
C VAL A 527 28.08 -1.52 29.52
N PRO A 528 28.02 -2.62 30.30
CA PRO A 528 27.79 -3.97 29.78
C PRO A 528 26.56 -4.08 28.86
N ALA A 529 25.42 -3.46 29.22
CA ALA A 529 24.22 -3.51 28.39
C ALA A 529 24.42 -2.84 27.02
N ILE A 530 25.14 -1.71 26.99
CA ILE A 530 25.52 -1.03 25.74
C ILE A 530 26.50 -1.88 24.92
N LEU A 531 27.50 -2.47 25.57
CA LEU A 531 28.48 -3.33 24.89
C LEU A 531 27.81 -4.57 24.29
N LEU A 532 26.85 -5.18 24.99
CA LEU A 532 26.06 -6.29 24.48
C LEU A 532 25.25 -5.87 23.25
N ALA A 533 24.52 -4.75 23.32
CA ALA A 533 23.76 -4.24 22.18
C ALA A 533 24.65 -3.96 20.96
N LYS A 534 25.83 -3.37 21.18
CA LYS A 534 26.83 -3.17 20.12
C LYS A 534 27.35 -4.49 19.56
N ALA A 535 27.61 -5.49 20.40
CA ALA A 535 28.07 -6.80 19.93
C ALA A 535 27.02 -7.49 19.06
N GLU A 536 25.75 -7.39 19.42
CA GLU A 536 24.65 -7.95 18.64
C GLU A 536 24.43 -7.19 17.31
N MET A 537 24.58 -5.87 17.30
CA MET A 537 24.22 -5.01 16.16
C MET A 537 25.37 -4.67 15.22
N LEU A 538 26.61 -4.60 15.71
CA LEU A 538 27.75 -3.96 15.02
C LEU A 538 28.99 -4.85 14.87
N LYS A 539 28.91 -6.12 15.31
CA LYS A 539 29.99 -7.09 15.12
C LYS A 539 29.89 -7.67 13.72
N SER A 540 30.90 -7.47 12.88
CA SER A 540 30.99 -8.14 11.59
C SER A 540 31.09 -9.65 11.82
N GLN A 541 30.32 -10.45 11.09
CA GLN A 541 30.57 -11.88 10.98
C GLN A 541 31.87 -12.02 10.18
N ARG A 542 32.96 -12.32 10.89
CA ARG A 542 34.23 -12.69 10.26
C ARG A 542 34.14 -14.10 9.72
#